data_AF-A0A2T2TI98-F1
#
_entry.id   AF-A0A2T2TI98-F1
#
_cell.length_a   1.000
_cell.length_b   1.000
_cell.length_c   1.000
_cell.angle_alpha   90.00
_cell.angle_beta   90.00
_cell.angle_gamma   90.00
#
_symmetry.space_group_name_H-M   'P 1'
#
loop_
_entity.id
_entity.type
_entity.pdbx_description
1 polymer ?
#
loop_
_entity_poly.entity_id
_entity_poly.type
_entity_poly.pdbx_seq_one_letter_code
_entity_poly.pdbx_strand_id
1 'polypeptide(L)'
;MSRRSSRSAGGASASNWFLHRITGTFLVFLLITHFWVQHYDNTTRSVVEQVVTEKNEKPQYSAEAKQAVRAKFGQTAEVTSYDVLMLRLADPVYAVLWKGFNILFLIFALHHGFYGLNNVMTDYIRSDMGKLVARWMSWSLALVLLVIGTYSVMVAGWNYG
;
A
#
# COMPACT_ATOMS: atom_id res chain seq x y z
N MET A 1 57.21 -2.29 3.40
CA MET A 1 56.35 -2.80 2.32
C MET A 1 55.06 -3.33 2.94
N SER A 2 54.02 -2.50 3.05
CA SER A 2 52.74 -2.88 3.69
C SER A 2 51.73 -3.30 2.62
N ARG A 3 51.30 -4.56 2.65
CA ARG A 3 50.23 -5.09 1.79
C ARG A 3 48.90 -4.45 2.18
N ARG A 4 48.34 -3.59 1.32
CA ARG A 4 46.92 -3.23 1.38
C ARG A 4 46.09 -4.50 1.18
N SER A 5 45.34 -4.89 2.21
CA SER A 5 44.29 -5.88 2.11
C SER A 5 43.10 -5.29 1.34
N SER A 6 43.12 -5.39 0.02
CA SER A 6 41.90 -5.28 -0.79
C SER A 6 41.12 -6.59 -0.67
N ARG A 7 40.22 -6.68 0.30
CA ARG A 7 39.31 -7.84 0.43
C ARG A 7 37.85 -7.38 0.51
N SER A 8 37.15 -7.69 -0.59
CA SER A 8 35.74 -8.08 -0.69
C SER A 8 34.60 -7.11 -0.35
N ALA A 9 34.71 -5.81 -0.63
CA ALA A 9 33.56 -4.89 -0.57
C ALA A 9 32.73 -4.79 -1.88
N GLY A 10 33.12 -5.50 -2.94
CA GLY A 10 32.53 -5.33 -4.29
C GLY A 10 31.19 -6.04 -4.53
N GLY A 11 30.89 -7.12 -3.80
CA GLY A 11 29.67 -7.92 -4.01
C GLY A 11 28.42 -7.40 -3.29
N ALA A 12 28.58 -6.90 -2.06
CA ALA A 12 27.47 -6.38 -1.25
C ALA A 12 26.91 -5.05 -1.80
N SER A 13 27.77 -4.21 -2.37
CA SER A 13 27.36 -2.96 -3.02
C SER A 13 26.66 -3.22 -4.36
N ALA A 14 27.16 -4.15 -5.17
CA ALA A 14 26.58 -4.51 -6.45
C ALA A 14 25.20 -5.20 -6.31
N SER A 15 25.06 -6.11 -5.35
CA SER A 15 23.79 -6.79 -5.06
C SER A 15 22.72 -5.83 -4.53
N ASN A 16 23.08 -4.94 -3.59
CA ASN A 16 22.15 -3.91 -3.10
C ASN A 16 21.68 -2.97 -4.22
N TRP A 17 22.60 -2.55 -5.09
CA TRP A 17 22.26 -1.73 -6.26
C TRP A 17 21.35 -2.46 -7.24
N PHE A 18 21.57 -3.76 -7.46
CA PHE A 18 20.76 -4.58 -8.37
C PHE A 18 19.36 -4.81 -7.81
N LEU A 19 19.24 -5.14 -6.52
CA LEU A 19 17.97 -5.31 -5.81
C LEU A 19 17.16 -4.00 -5.80
N HIS A 20 17.82 -2.85 -5.71
CA HIS A 20 17.16 -1.54 -5.82
C HIS A 20 16.42 -1.35 -7.14
N ARG A 21 17.03 -1.81 -8.23
CA ARG A 21 16.46 -1.68 -9.57
C ARG A 21 15.34 -2.67 -9.79
N ILE A 22 15.53 -3.92 -9.36
CA ILE A 22 14.50 -4.95 -9.46
C ILE A 22 13.25 -4.55 -8.66
N THR A 23 13.42 -4.10 -7.42
CA THR A 23 12.29 -3.68 -6.58
C THR A 23 11.58 -2.47 -7.16
N GLY A 24 12.31 -1.52 -7.74
CA GLY A 24 11.74 -0.37 -8.46
C GLY A 24 10.98 -0.77 -9.72
N THR A 25 11.54 -1.62 -10.57
CA THR A 25 10.87 -2.13 -11.79
C THR A 25 9.63 -2.93 -11.43
N PHE A 26 9.71 -3.81 -10.43
CA PHE A 26 8.55 -4.54 -9.95
C PHE A 26 7.47 -3.61 -9.40
N LEU A 27 7.87 -2.56 -8.67
CA LEU A 27 6.96 -1.53 -8.20
C LEU A 27 6.25 -0.81 -9.33
N VAL A 28 6.86 -0.56 -10.48
CA VAL A 28 6.16 0.06 -11.62
C VAL A 28 4.97 -0.80 -12.05
N PHE A 29 5.14 -2.12 -12.17
CA PHE A 29 4.04 -3.02 -12.51
C PHE A 29 2.96 -3.02 -11.42
N LEU A 30 3.35 -3.12 -10.15
CA LEU A 30 2.40 -3.07 -9.05
C LEU A 30 1.66 -1.72 -9.00
N LEU A 31 2.33 -0.61 -9.27
CA LEU A 31 1.75 0.72 -9.29
C LEU A 31 0.72 0.83 -10.43
N ILE A 32 1.05 0.35 -11.63
CA ILE A 32 0.13 0.30 -12.76
C ILE A 32 -1.11 -0.53 -12.39
N THR A 33 -0.93 -1.73 -11.84
CA THR A 33 -2.05 -2.57 -11.39
C THR A 33 -2.87 -1.88 -10.31
N HIS A 34 -2.21 -1.23 -9.35
CA HIS A 34 -2.87 -0.49 -8.27
C HIS A 34 -3.73 0.66 -8.84
N PHE A 35 -3.16 1.49 -9.71
CA PHE A 35 -3.89 2.57 -10.37
C PHE A 35 -5.04 2.06 -11.23
N TRP A 36 -4.82 1.01 -12.02
CA TRP A 36 -5.86 0.43 -12.85
C TRP A 36 -7.03 -0.08 -12.02
N VAL A 37 -6.75 -0.91 -11.01
CA VAL A 37 -7.78 -1.53 -10.18
C VAL A 37 -8.49 -0.51 -9.29
N GLN A 38 -7.78 0.43 -8.66
CA GLN A 38 -8.41 1.34 -7.70
C GLN A 38 -8.98 2.61 -8.32
N HIS A 39 -8.41 3.11 -9.43
CA HIS A 39 -8.79 4.39 -10.02
C HIS A 39 -9.51 4.28 -11.37
N TYR A 40 -9.26 3.23 -12.15
CA TYR A 40 -9.84 3.12 -13.51
C TYR A 40 -11.00 2.13 -13.60
N ASP A 41 -10.97 1.03 -12.86
CA ASP A 41 -12.08 0.08 -12.85
C ASP A 41 -13.30 0.67 -12.12
N ASN A 42 -14.32 1.01 -12.90
CA ASN A 42 -15.59 1.59 -12.44
C ASN A 42 -16.33 0.69 -11.44
N THR A 43 -16.05 -0.61 -11.45
CA THR A 43 -16.59 -1.57 -10.48
C THR A 43 -15.90 -1.42 -9.12
N THR A 44 -14.64 -0.97 -9.11
CA THR A 44 -13.65 -1.00 -8.01
C THR A 44 -13.18 0.35 -7.51
N ARG A 45 -13.77 1.44 -7.99
CA ARG A 45 -13.58 2.77 -7.45
C ARG A 45 -13.84 2.80 -5.94
N SER A 46 -12.76 2.82 -5.15
CA SER A 46 -12.77 3.17 -3.73
C SER A 46 -12.79 4.70 -3.53
N VAL A 47 -12.72 5.46 -4.61
CA VAL A 47 -12.71 6.91 -4.56
C VAL A 47 -14.14 7.39 -4.33
N VAL A 48 -14.46 7.80 -3.11
CA VAL A 48 -14.65 9.20 -2.66
C VAL A 48 -15.03 10.28 -3.71
N GLU A 49 -15.18 9.97 -4.99
CA GLU A 49 -15.49 10.90 -6.08
C GLU A 49 -16.97 11.26 -6.17
N GLN A 50 -17.75 10.79 -5.20
CA GLN A 50 -19.00 11.44 -4.82
C GLN A 50 -18.86 12.17 -3.49
N VAL A 51 -17.71 12.79 -3.21
CA VAL A 51 -17.66 13.86 -2.21
C VAL A 51 -18.31 15.11 -2.81
N VAL A 52 -19.64 15.11 -2.85
CA VAL A 52 -20.46 16.35 -2.79
C VAL A 52 -20.73 17.13 -4.09
N THR A 53 -19.94 17.08 -5.15
CA THR A 53 -20.16 17.93 -6.36
C THR A 53 -20.77 17.13 -7.51
N GLU A 54 -22.05 17.23 -7.86
CA GLU A 54 -22.68 18.47 -8.35
C GLU A 54 -24.15 18.66 -7.91
N LYS A 55 -24.75 17.73 -7.14
CA LYS A 55 -26.21 17.70 -6.92
C LYS A 55 -26.75 17.43 -5.51
N ASN A 56 -25.95 17.27 -4.45
CA ASN A 56 -26.43 16.71 -3.16
C ASN A 56 -27.14 15.35 -3.31
N GLU A 57 -26.95 14.64 -4.43
CA GLU A 57 -27.53 13.32 -4.67
C GLU A 57 -26.52 12.24 -4.32
N LYS A 58 -27.00 11.10 -3.84
CA LYS A 58 -26.19 9.92 -3.50
C LYS A 58 -25.82 9.14 -4.77
N PRO A 59 -24.73 8.36 -4.75
CA PRO A 59 -24.37 7.49 -5.87
C PRO A 59 -25.51 6.53 -6.20
N GLN A 60 -25.87 6.42 -7.47
CA GLN A 60 -26.80 5.39 -7.90
C GLN A 60 -26.08 4.05 -7.96
N TYR A 61 -26.22 3.28 -6.89
CA TYR A 61 -25.77 1.89 -6.85
C TYR A 61 -26.69 0.98 -7.66
N SER A 62 -26.11 -0.13 -8.17
CA SER A 62 -26.85 -1.19 -8.84
C SER A 62 -27.92 -1.80 -7.91
N ALA A 63 -28.94 -2.42 -8.49
CA ALA A 63 -30.02 -3.04 -7.72
C ALA A 63 -29.47 -4.15 -6.80
N GLU A 64 -28.48 -4.88 -7.29
CA GLU A 64 -27.81 -5.98 -6.60
C GLU A 64 -27.04 -5.47 -5.38
N ALA A 65 -26.27 -4.38 -5.51
CA ALA A 65 -25.53 -3.78 -4.40
C ALA A 65 -26.48 -3.25 -3.30
N LYS A 66 -27.59 -2.61 -3.70
CA LYS A 66 -28.64 -2.16 -2.76
C LYS A 66 -29.28 -3.33 -2.03
N GLN A 67 -29.54 -4.44 -2.73
CA GLN A 67 -30.10 -5.66 -2.13
C GLN A 67 -29.10 -6.32 -1.18
N ALA A 68 -27.82 -6.41 -1.52
CA ALA A 68 -26.78 -7.00 -0.67
C ALA A 68 -26.65 -6.26 0.66
N VAL A 69 -26.63 -4.92 0.64
CA VAL A 69 -26.62 -4.11 1.86
C VAL A 69 -27.89 -4.32 2.68
N ARG A 70 -29.06 -4.25 2.03
CA ARG A 70 -30.35 -4.42 2.72
C ARG A 70 -30.56 -5.83 3.29
N ALA A 71 -30.01 -6.86 2.65
CA ALA A 71 -30.04 -8.22 3.15
C ALA A 71 -29.25 -8.35 4.47
N LYS A 72 -28.17 -7.58 4.62
CA LYS A 72 -27.30 -7.65 5.80
C LYS A 72 -27.71 -6.71 6.94
N PHE A 73 -28.15 -5.49 6.59
CA PHE A 73 -28.45 -4.43 7.58
C PHE A 73 -29.95 -4.16 7.76
N GLY A 74 -30.82 -4.83 7.00
CA GLY A 74 -32.27 -4.69 7.04
C GLY A 74 -32.84 -3.93 5.84
N GLN A 75 -34.11 -4.18 5.53
CA GLN A 75 -34.75 -3.64 4.30
C GLN A 75 -34.83 -2.11 4.27
N THR A 76 -34.83 -1.46 5.44
CA THR A 76 -34.88 0.00 5.63
C THR A 76 -33.49 0.63 5.77
N ALA A 77 -32.42 -0.16 5.73
CA ALA A 77 -31.06 0.34 5.90
C ALA A 77 -30.68 1.32 4.78
N GLU A 78 -30.04 2.41 5.19
CA GLU A 78 -29.46 3.37 4.27
C GLU A 78 -28.25 2.74 3.57
N VAL A 79 -28.21 2.79 2.23
CA VAL A 79 -27.10 2.23 1.45
C VAL A 79 -26.01 3.28 1.32
N THR A 80 -24.92 3.11 2.07
CA THR A 80 -23.76 3.99 2.02
C THR A 80 -22.65 3.43 1.13
N SER A 81 -21.75 4.29 0.64
CA SER A 81 -20.56 3.85 -0.11
C SER A 81 -19.67 2.94 0.71
N TYR A 82 -19.61 3.20 2.03
CA TYR A 82 -18.85 2.39 2.96
C TYR A 82 -19.38 0.95 3.00
N ASP A 83 -20.69 0.75 3.14
CA ASP A 83 -21.27 -0.59 3.24
C ASP A 83 -21.10 -1.42 1.97
N VAL A 84 -21.27 -0.78 0.80
CA VAL A 84 -21.06 -1.43 -0.50
C VAL A 84 -19.60 -1.86 -0.66
N LEU A 85 -18.64 -0.99 -0.31
CA LEU A 85 -17.22 -1.30 -0.39
C LEU A 85 -16.83 -2.42 0.57
N MET A 86 -17.30 -2.36 1.82
CA MET A 86 -16.94 -3.35 2.83
C MET A 86 -17.54 -4.73 2.54
N LEU A 87 -18.76 -4.81 2.01
CA LEU A 87 -19.34 -6.07 1.52
C LEU A 87 -18.54 -6.66 0.36
N ARG A 88 -18.09 -5.81 -0.56
CA ARG A 88 -17.26 -6.27 -1.67
C ARG A 88 -15.90 -6.80 -1.20
N LEU A 89 -15.30 -6.12 -0.23
CA LEU A 89 -14.03 -6.55 0.38
C LEU A 89 -14.19 -7.79 1.27
N ALA A 90 -15.42 -8.20 1.57
CA ALA A 90 -15.72 -9.44 2.28
C ALA A 90 -15.86 -10.66 1.37
N ASP A 91 -16.00 -10.48 0.04
CA ASP A 91 -16.01 -11.61 -0.89
C ASP A 91 -14.71 -12.40 -0.76
N PRO A 92 -14.74 -13.71 -0.48
CA PRO A 92 -13.55 -14.47 -0.09
C PRO A 92 -12.47 -14.53 -1.17
N VAL A 93 -12.84 -14.55 -2.45
CA VAL A 93 -11.87 -14.64 -3.55
C VAL A 93 -11.24 -13.27 -3.81
N TYR A 94 -12.06 -12.23 -3.91
CA TYR A 94 -11.57 -10.88 -4.08
C TYR A 94 -10.77 -10.40 -2.86
N ALA A 95 -11.20 -10.74 -1.65
CA ALA A 95 -10.52 -10.40 -0.41
C ALA A 95 -9.09 -10.97 -0.37
N VAL A 96 -8.89 -12.24 -0.71
CA VAL A 96 -7.55 -12.86 -0.67
C VAL A 96 -6.61 -12.20 -1.68
N LEU A 97 -7.05 -12.06 -2.93
CA LEU A 97 -6.23 -11.47 -4.00
C LEU A 97 -5.94 -9.98 -3.73
N TRP A 98 -6.94 -9.22 -3.31
CA TRP A 98 -6.80 -7.80 -3.00
C TRP A 98 -5.92 -7.57 -1.76
N LYS A 99 -6.15 -8.31 -0.66
CA LYS A 99 -5.33 -8.17 0.56
C LYS A 99 -3.87 -8.56 0.29
N GLY A 100 -3.65 -9.69 -0.39
CA GLY A 100 -2.32 -10.15 -0.76
C GLY A 100 -1.58 -9.13 -1.63
N PHE A 101 -2.25 -8.63 -2.67
CA PHE A 101 -1.69 -7.60 -3.55
C PHE A 101 -1.34 -6.31 -2.79
N ASN A 102 -2.23 -5.79 -1.94
CA ASN A 102 -1.97 -4.55 -1.20
C ASN A 102 -0.86 -4.69 -0.15
N ILE A 103 -0.78 -5.83 0.54
CA ILE A 103 0.31 -6.10 1.49
C ILE A 103 1.65 -6.23 0.74
N LEU A 104 1.65 -6.95 -0.39
CA LEU A 104 2.85 -7.05 -1.23
C LEU A 104 3.29 -5.67 -1.73
N PHE A 105 2.37 -4.87 -2.25
CA PHE A 105 2.64 -3.51 -2.70
C PHE A 105 3.17 -2.63 -1.57
N LEU A 106 2.57 -2.69 -0.37
CA LEU A 106 3.02 -1.96 0.81
C LEU A 106 4.47 -2.33 1.18
N ILE A 107 4.80 -3.61 1.23
CA ILE A 107 6.15 -4.09 1.56
C ILE A 107 7.17 -3.54 0.56
N PHE A 108 6.91 -3.68 -0.74
CA PHE A 108 7.82 -3.21 -1.78
C PHE A 108 7.96 -1.69 -1.78
N ALA A 109 6.84 -0.96 -1.64
CA ALA A 109 6.83 0.50 -1.65
C ALA A 109 7.59 1.07 -0.46
N LEU A 110 7.37 0.52 0.74
CA LEU A 110 8.12 0.92 1.94
C LEU A 110 9.60 0.57 1.81
N HIS A 111 9.94 -0.66 1.40
CA HIS A 111 11.34 -1.06 1.25
C HIS A 111 12.08 -0.15 0.27
N HIS A 112 11.54 0.02 -0.95
CA HIS A 112 12.17 0.83 -1.99
C HIS A 112 12.25 2.30 -1.62
N GLY A 113 11.13 2.88 -1.15
CA GLY A 113 11.04 4.29 -0.79
C GLY A 113 11.95 4.66 0.38
N PHE A 114 11.96 3.85 1.44
CA PHE A 114 12.79 4.11 2.62
C PHE A 114 14.26 3.83 2.36
N TYR A 115 14.62 2.84 1.55
CA TYR A 115 16.03 2.66 1.19
C TYR A 115 16.53 3.82 0.33
N GLY A 116 15.73 4.31 -0.64
CA GLY A 116 16.05 5.52 -1.39
C GLY A 116 16.22 6.74 -0.49
N LEU A 117 15.26 6.97 0.42
CA LEU A 117 15.31 8.04 1.41
C LEU A 117 16.56 7.96 2.29
N ASN A 118 16.94 6.76 2.75
CA ASN A 118 18.14 6.55 3.55
C ASN A 118 19.42 6.93 2.81
N ASN A 119 19.53 6.60 1.51
CA ASN A 119 20.69 7.03 0.70
C ASN A 119 20.78 8.56 0.64
N VAL A 120 19.66 9.22 0.32
CA VAL A 120 19.58 10.69 0.28
C VAL A 120 19.96 11.29 1.63
N MET A 121 19.38 10.83 2.73
CA MET A 121 19.70 11.36 4.07
C MET A 121 21.18 11.21 4.42
N THR A 122 21.81 10.08 4.07
CA THR A 122 23.24 9.86 4.35
C THR A 122 24.17 10.76 3.54
N ASP A 123 23.71 11.28 2.40
CA ASP A 123 24.48 12.21 1.57
C ASP A 123 24.46 13.64 2.14
N TYR A 124 23.34 14.05 2.75
CA TYR A 124 23.19 15.40 3.32
C TYR A 124 23.64 15.52 4.79
N ILE A 125 23.55 14.44 5.58
CA ILE A 125 23.94 14.46 6.99
C ILE A 125 25.45 14.24 7.11
N ARG A 126 26.17 15.21 7.67
CA ARG A 126 27.65 15.14 7.77
C ARG A 126 28.16 14.33 8.97
N SER A 127 27.43 14.30 10.08
CA SER A 127 27.86 13.63 11.31
C SER A 127 27.49 12.15 11.34
N ASP A 128 28.39 11.29 11.81
CA ASP A 128 28.15 9.84 11.85
C ASP A 128 27.01 9.46 12.80
N MET A 129 26.90 10.15 13.94
CA MET A 129 25.77 9.99 14.85
C MET A 129 24.45 10.45 14.21
N GLY A 130 24.47 11.54 13.43
CA GLY A 130 23.28 12.00 12.71
C GLY A 130 22.80 10.98 11.69
N LYS A 131 23.72 10.38 10.92
CA LYS A 131 23.41 9.33 9.94
C LYS A 131 22.81 8.10 10.63
N LEU A 132 23.38 7.68 11.76
CA LEU A 132 22.88 6.54 12.52
C LEU A 132 21.47 6.79 13.03
N VAL A 133 21.24 7.91 13.71
CA VAL A 133 19.93 8.30 14.26
C VAL A 133 18.89 8.40 13.13
N ALA A 134 19.20 9.08 12.02
CA ALA A 134 18.30 9.21 10.89
C ALA A 134 17.91 7.86 10.29
N ARG A 135 18.87 6.93 10.14
CA ARG A 135 18.60 5.58 9.63
C ARG A 135 17.68 4.79 10.56
N TRP A 136 17.89 4.85 11.87
CA TRP A 136 17.01 4.19 12.83
C TRP A 136 15.60 4.78 12.81
N MET A 137 15.48 6.11 12.85
CA MET A 137 14.17 6.77 12.78
C MET A 137 13.42 6.43 11.49
N SER A 138 14.14 6.41 10.36
CA SER A 138 13.62 6.03 9.05
C SER A 138 13.06 4.60 9.04
N TRP A 139 13.83 3.61 9.48
CA TRP A 139 13.36 2.23 9.51
C TRP A 139 12.30 1.96 10.57
N SER A 140 12.34 2.66 11.70
CA SER A 140 11.27 2.62 12.70
C SER A 140 9.96 3.16 12.14
N LEU A 141 9.99 4.28 11.41
CA LEU A 141 8.83 4.82 10.74
C LEU A 141 8.29 3.83 9.68
N ALA A 142 9.18 3.22 8.89
CA ALA A 142 8.78 2.19 7.92
C ALA A 142 8.08 1.01 8.60
N LEU A 143 8.59 0.54 9.73
CA LEU A 143 7.99 -0.56 10.49
C LEU A 143 6.60 -0.19 11.03
N VAL A 144 6.43 1.02 11.58
CA VAL A 144 5.14 1.52 12.06
C VAL A 144 4.13 1.57 10.92
N LEU A 145 4.52 2.12 9.76
CA LEU A 145 3.66 2.17 8.57
C LEU A 145 3.30 0.78 8.04
N LEU A 146 4.25 -0.17 8.10
CA LEU A 146 3.99 -1.55 7.72
C LEU A 146 2.94 -2.19 8.63
N VAL A 147 3.11 -2.07 9.95
CA VAL A 147 2.17 -2.64 10.93
C VAL A 147 0.78 -2.03 10.76
N ILE A 148 0.67 -0.70 10.70
CA ILE A 148 -0.62 0.00 10.56
C ILE A 148 -1.26 -0.33 9.20
N GLY A 149 -0.48 -0.31 8.12
CA GLY A 149 -0.98 -0.59 6.77
C GLY A 149 -1.46 -2.04 6.63
N THR A 150 -0.67 -3.01 7.09
CA THR A 150 -1.06 -4.42 7.08
C THR A 150 -2.30 -4.66 7.93
N TYR A 151 -2.36 -4.10 9.15
CA TYR A 151 -3.55 -4.20 10.00
C TYR A 151 -4.80 -3.64 9.31
N SER A 152 -4.69 -2.47 8.68
CA SER A 152 -5.79 -1.82 7.96
C SER A 152 -6.31 -2.70 6.81
N VAL A 153 -5.41 -3.30 6.02
CA VAL A 153 -5.78 -4.21 4.92
C VAL A 153 -6.42 -5.49 5.45
N MET A 154 -5.93 -6.04 6.56
CA MET A 154 -6.47 -7.26 7.14
C MET A 154 -7.88 -7.08 7.70
N VAL A 155 -8.15 -5.96 8.38
CA VAL A 155 -9.45 -5.68 9.00
C VAL A 155 -10.51 -5.25 7.99
N ALA A 156 -10.12 -4.68 6.84
CA ALA A 156 -11.08 -4.27 5.81
C ALA A 156 -11.99 -5.44 5.36
N GLY A 157 -13.31 -5.27 5.46
CA GLY A 157 -14.28 -6.31 5.11
C GLY A 157 -14.41 -7.47 6.10
N TRP A 158 -13.58 -7.54 7.15
CA TRP A 158 -13.56 -8.69 8.09
C TRP A 158 -14.88 -8.87 8.85
N ASN A 159 -15.45 -7.76 9.35
CA ASN A 159 -16.75 -7.77 10.03
C ASN A 159 -17.94 -7.79 9.04
N TYR A 160 -17.64 -7.82 7.73
CA TYR A 160 -18.64 -7.70 6.67
C TYR A 160 -18.99 -9.03 5.98
N GLY A 161 -18.18 -10.07 6.15
CA GLY A 161 -18.47 -11.44 5.71
C GLY A 161 -19.41 -12.20 6.63
#